data_AF-A0A1Y4CFY3-F1
#
_entry.id   AF-A0A1Y4CFY3-F1
#
_cell.length_a   1.000
_cell.length_b   1.000
_cell.length_c   1.000
_cell.angle_alpha   90.00
_cell.angle_beta   90.00
_cell.angle_gamma   90.00
#
_symmetry.space_group_name_H-M   'P 1'
#
loop_
_entity.id
_entity.type
_entity.pdbx_description
1 polymer ?
#
loop_
_entity_poly.entity_id
_entity_poly.type
_entity_poly.pdbx_seq_one_letter_code
_entity_poly.pdbx_strand_id
1 'polypeptide(L)'
;MSYIRQRMKDKSRTDIELTPLKAKIETVFNKRNIDEDCDTIARLLSPYRKAVRESISQGKYAEAVTVLLEVLESLTYHFVEDEHYNYFDDMYSPDYVCQDMIEAIINGIKNVNFPAAELQRLKDGLEKLKHTEAYEDYGVPYVLDVWEKFQR
;
A
#
# COMPACT_ATOMS: atom_id res chain seq x y z
N MET A 1 -28.63 0.30 -0.54
CA MET A 1 -27.29 0.57 -1.12
C MET A 1 -26.82 -0.56 -2.07
N SER A 2 -27.69 -1.14 -2.92
CA SER A 2 -27.28 -2.24 -3.84
C SER A 2 -27.08 -1.81 -5.30
N TYR A 3 -27.34 -0.54 -5.64
CA TYR A 3 -27.37 -0.07 -7.04
C TYR A 3 -26.02 0.39 -7.60
N ILE A 4 -25.03 0.71 -6.75
CA ILE A 4 -23.72 1.22 -7.18
C ILE A 4 -22.77 0.07 -7.60
N ARG A 5 -22.90 -1.10 -6.97
CA ARG A 5 -22.04 -2.28 -7.24
C ARG A 5 -22.18 -2.87 -8.65
N GLN A 6 -23.18 -2.46 -9.44
CA GLN A 6 -23.50 -3.07 -10.74
C GLN A 6 -22.83 -2.42 -11.96
N ARG A 7 -22.05 -1.33 -11.81
CA ARG A 7 -21.55 -0.56 -12.97
C ARG A 7 -20.06 -0.45 -13.19
N MET A 8 -19.21 -1.01 -12.32
CA MET A 8 -17.79 -1.01 -12.63
C MET A 8 -17.41 -2.40 -13.17
N LYS A 9 -17.13 -2.48 -14.47
CA LYS A 9 -16.51 -3.68 -15.04
C LYS A 9 -15.21 -3.92 -14.29
N ASP A 10 -15.03 -5.14 -13.78
CA ASP A 10 -13.73 -5.63 -13.30
C ASP A 10 -12.74 -5.54 -14.46
N LYS A 11 -11.99 -4.45 -14.53
CA LYS A 11 -10.91 -4.28 -15.49
C LYS A 11 -9.61 -4.40 -14.71
N SER A 12 -8.84 -5.44 -15.02
CA SER A 12 -7.48 -5.55 -14.51
C SER A 12 -6.67 -4.34 -14.96
N ARG A 13 -5.80 -3.84 -14.08
CA ARG A 13 -4.81 -2.84 -14.42
C ARG A 13 -3.97 -3.28 -15.63
N THR A 14 -3.79 -2.42 -16.62
CA THR A 14 -3.12 -2.76 -17.91
C THR A 14 -1.90 -1.90 -18.23
N ASP A 15 -1.64 -0.86 -17.44
CA ASP A 15 -0.53 0.08 -17.61
C ASP A 15 0.81 -0.44 -17.05
N ILE A 16 0.81 -1.60 -16.39
CA ILE A 16 2.00 -2.17 -15.74
C ILE A 16 2.26 -3.63 -16.15
N GLU A 17 3.52 -4.03 -16.08
CA GLU A 17 3.90 -5.44 -16.11
C GLU A 17 3.57 -6.11 -14.77
N LEU A 18 2.85 -7.24 -14.81
CA LEU A 18 2.41 -7.93 -13.60
C LEU A 18 3.41 -9.03 -13.21
N THR A 19 4.28 -8.73 -12.25
CA THR A 19 5.03 -9.77 -11.52
C THR A 19 4.04 -10.71 -10.82
N PRO A 20 4.43 -11.97 -10.49
CA PRO A 20 3.54 -12.87 -9.75
C PRO A 20 3.08 -12.33 -8.38
N LEU A 21 3.89 -11.49 -7.73
CA LEU A 21 3.51 -10.81 -6.49
C LEU A 21 2.49 -9.71 -6.78
N LYS A 22 2.81 -8.82 -7.73
CA LYS A 22 1.93 -7.73 -8.15
C LYS A 22 0.57 -8.24 -8.60
N ALA A 23 0.53 -9.28 -9.43
CA ALA A 23 -0.71 -9.90 -9.86
C ALA A 23 -1.61 -10.33 -8.70
N LYS A 24 -1.02 -10.88 -7.61
CA LYS A 24 -1.79 -11.25 -6.40
C LYS A 24 -2.26 -10.01 -5.64
N ILE A 25 -1.41 -9.00 -5.50
CA ILE A 25 -1.77 -7.74 -4.84
C ILE A 25 -2.94 -7.07 -5.59
N GLU A 26 -2.92 -7.03 -6.91
CA GLU A 26 -4.00 -6.45 -7.73
C GLU A 26 -5.35 -7.18 -7.51
N THR A 27 -5.34 -8.48 -7.17
CA THR A 27 -6.61 -9.17 -6.80
C THR A 27 -7.22 -8.68 -5.50
N VAL A 28 -6.42 -8.11 -4.59
CA VAL A 28 -6.90 -7.52 -3.34
C VAL A 28 -7.74 -6.28 -3.62
N PHE A 29 -7.31 -5.46 -4.58
CA PHE A 29 -7.99 -4.24 -5.01
C PHE A 29 -9.10 -4.48 -6.05
N ASN A 30 -9.62 -5.71 -6.13
CA ASN A 30 -10.79 -5.96 -6.95
C ASN A 30 -11.99 -5.13 -6.47
N LYS A 31 -12.72 -4.48 -7.38
CA LYS A 31 -13.84 -3.58 -7.05
C LYS A 31 -14.95 -4.24 -6.21
N ARG A 32 -15.08 -5.57 -6.25
CA ARG A 32 -16.04 -6.32 -5.41
C ARG A 32 -15.65 -6.32 -3.93
N ASN A 33 -14.40 -6.00 -3.62
CA ASN A 33 -13.87 -5.90 -2.27
C ASN A 33 -14.05 -4.49 -1.68
N ILE A 34 -14.57 -3.52 -2.43
CA ILE A 34 -14.86 -2.18 -1.94
C ILE A 34 -16.18 -2.23 -1.15
N ASP A 35 -16.05 -2.27 0.17
CA ASP A 35 -17.09 -2.09 1.16
C ASP A 35 -16.89 -0.78 1.93
N GLU A 36 -17.75 -0.53 2.92
CA GLU A 36 -17.60 0.60 3.85
C GLU A 36 -16.21 0.55 4.49
N ASP A 37 -15.53 1.70 4.49
CA ASP A 37 -14.15 1.89 4.96
C ASP A 37 -13.08 1.08 4.21
N CYS A 38 -13.46 0.36 3.15
CA CYS A 38 -12.61 -0.60 2.44
C CYS A 38 -12.02 -1.69 3.37
N ASP A 39 -12.80 -2.12 4.37
CA ASP A 39 -12.43 -3.14 5.35
C ASP A 39 -12.04 -4.49 4.73
N THR A 40 -12.72 -4.91 3.65
CA THR A 40 -12.36 -6.16 2.99
C THR A 40 -10.98 -6.07 2.33
N ILE A 41 -10.64 -4.93 1.73
CA ILE A 41 -9.29 -4.68 1.19
C ILE A 41 -8.25 -4.74 2.32
N ALA A 42 -8.50 -4.04 3.43
CA ALA A 42 -7.61 -4.04 4.59
C ALA A 42 -7.36 -5.46 5.16
N ARG A 43 -8.42 -6.26 5.28
CA ARG A 43 -8.34 -7.67 5.70
C ARG A 43 -7.53 -8.51 4.72
N LEU A 44 -7.70 -8.30 3.42
CA LEU A 44 -6.95 -8.99 2.37
C LEU A 44 -5.48 -8.53 2.26
N LEU A 45 -5.15 -7.33 2.73
CA LEU A 45 -3.77 -6.85 2.86
C LEU A 45 -3.04 -7.41 4.09
N SER A 46 -3.75 -7.95 5.08
CA SER A 46 -3.15 -8.48 6.32
C SER A 46 -2.07 -9.56 6.13
N PRO A 47 -2.19 -10.51 5.17
CA PRO A 47 -1.11 -11.44 4.87
C PRO A 47 0.18 -10.76 4.41
N TYR A 48 0.08 -9.68 3.62
CA TYR A 48 1.24 -8.90 3.17
C TYR A 48 1.88 -8.14 4.33
N ARG A 49 1.06 -7.58 5.23
CA ARG A 49 1.54 -6.97 6.48
C ARG A 49 2.35 -7.96 7.31
N LYS A 50 1.83 -9.18 7.46
CA LYS A 50 2.53 -10.26 8.16
C LYS A 50 3.84 -10.62 7.46
N ALA A 51 3.82 -10.75 6.13
CA ALA A 51 5.02 -11.05 5.33
C ALA A 51 6.12 -9.99 5.48
N VAL A 52 5.76 -8.69 5.53
CA VAL A 52 6.72 -7.60 5.79
C VAL A 52 7.37 -7.77 7.17
N ARG A 53 6.57 -7.97 8.23
CA ARG A 53 7.08 -8.16 9.60
C ARG A 53 8.01 -9.37 9.70
N GLU A 54 7.60 -10.49 9.12
CA GLU A 54 8.41 -11.72 9.10
C GLU A 54 9.71 -11.52 8.32
N SER A 55 9.65 -10.86 7.15
CA SER A 55 10.83 -10.55 6.34
C SER A 55 11.83 -9.68 7.11
N ILE A 56 11.36 -8.64 7.80
CA ILE A 56 12.22 -7.80 8.66
C ILE A 56 12.86 -8.63 9.78
N SER A 57 12.09 -9.50 10.46
CA SER A 57 12.63 -10.36 11.54
C SER A 57 13.68 -11.36 11.06
N GLN A 58 13.62 -11.75 9.78
CA GLN A 58 14.55 -12.69 9.15
C GLN A 58 15.72 -12.00 8.43
N GLY A 59 15.80 -10.66 8.47
CA GLY A 59 16.82 -9.89 7.74
C GLY A 59 16.61 -9.86 6.21
N LYS A 60 15.43 -10.26 5.72
CA LYS A 60 15.05 -10.25 4.30
C LYS A 60 14.52 -8.87 3.88
N TYR A 61 15.36 -7.84 4.02
CA TYR A 61 14.96 -6.45 3.79
C TYR A 61 14.49 -6.17 2.37
N ALA A 62 15.11 -6.80 1.37
CA ALA A 62 14.70 -6.65 -0.02
C ALA A 62 13.27 -7.15 -0.26
N GLU A 63 12.88 -8.26 0.36
CA GLU A 63 11.52 -8.80 0.27
C GLU A 63 10.52 -7.87 0.96
N ALA A 64 10.85 -7.40 2.17
CA ALA A 64 10.01 -6.45 2.91
C ALA A 64 9.75 -5.15 2.14
N VAL A 65 10.81 -4.56 1.55
CA VAL A 65 10.70 -3.33 0.76
C VAL A 65 9.92 -3.57 -0.53
N THR A 66 10.15 -4.68 -1.23
CA THR A 66 9.37 -5.03 -2.43
C THR A 66 7.89 -5.14 -2.13
N VAL A 67 7.50 -5.90 -1.09
CA VAL A 67 6.09 -6.09 -0.73
C VAL A 67 5.43 -4.76 -0.38
N LEU A 68 6.08 -3.93 0.45
CA LEU A 68 5.53 -2.61 0.80
C LEU A 68 5.31 -1.75 -0.44
N LEU A 69 6.32 -1.60 -1.30
CA LEU A 69 6.23 -0.72 -2.46
C LEU A 69 5.17 -1.20 -3.46
N GLU A 70 5.09 -2.51 -3.72
CA GLU A 70 4.07 -3.03 -4.63
C GLU A 70 2.64 -2.83 -4.08
N VAL A 71 2.44 -2.98 -2.76
CA VAL A 71 1.15 -2.70 -2.11
C VAL A 71 0.80 -1.21 -2.21
N LEU A 72 1.74 -0.32 -1.87
CA LEU A 72 1.47 1.12 -1.90
C LEU A 72 1.17 1.63 -3.31
N GLU A 73 1.89 1.14 -4.32
CA GLU A 73 1.65 1.50 -5.72
C GLU A 73 0.28 1.02 -6.24
N SER A 74 -0.19 -0.15 -5.79
CA SER A 74 -1.55 -0.58 -6.10
C SER A 74 -2.58 0.24 -5.32
N LEU A 75 -2.33 0.53 -4.05
CA LEU A 75 -3.21 1.33 -3.22
C LEU A 75 -3.43 2.73 -3.80
N THR A 76 -2.36 3.45 -4.17
CA THR A 76 -2.49 4.80 -4.73
C THR A 76 -3.24 4.82 -6.06
N TYR A 77 -2.98 3.84 -6.93
CA TYR A 77 -3.68 3.70 -8.19
C TYR A 77 -5.18 3.47 -7.97
N HIS A 78 -5.55 2.45 -7.20
CA HIS A 78 -6.94 2.08 -6.99
C HIS A 78 -7.70 3.10 -6.14
N PHE A 79 -7.02 3.80 -5.24
CA PHE A 79 -7.64 4.86 -4.46
C PHE A 79 -8.31 5.91 -5.34
N VAL A 80 -7.65 6.32 -6.42
CA VAL A 80 -8.18 7.29 -7.40
C VAL A 80 -9.06 6.60 -8.43
N GLU A 81 -8.53 5.58 -9.12
CA GLU A 81 -9.19 4.97 -10.28
C GLU A 81 -10.48 4.21 -9.94
N ASP A 82 -10.55 3.66 -8.72
CA ASP A 82 -11.74 2.99 -8.21
C ASP A 82 -12.52 3.86 -7.21
N GLU A 83 -12.13 5.13 -7.08
CA GLU A 83 -12.79 6.16 -6.29
C GLU A 83 -13.02 5.73 -4.83
N HIS A 84 -12.00 5.15 -4.19
CA HIS A 84 -12.13 4.66 -2.81
C HIS A 84 -12.54 5.76 -1.83
N TYR A 85 -12.20 7.02 -2.12
CA TYR A 85 -12.64 8.21 -1.38
C TYR A 85 -14.16 8.39 -1.28
N ASN A 86 -14.96 7.68 -2.08
CA ASN A 86 -16.42 7.68 -1.98
C ASN A 86 -16.98 6.64 -0.98
N TYR A 87 -16.11 5.84 -0.34
CA TYR A 87 -16.52 4.66 0.46
C TYR A 87 -16.11 4.73 1.94
N PHE A 88 -15.58 5.86 2.41
CA PHE A 88 -15.29 6.14 3.81
C PHE A 88 -15.61 7.60 4.12
N ASP A 89 -15.91 7.93 5.38
CA ASP A 89 -16.18 9.29 5.83
C ASP A 89 -15.00 9.90 6.61
N ASP A 90 -14.33 9.12 7.43
CA ASP A 90 -13.13 9.52 8.18
C ASP A 90 -12.00 8.48 8.16
N MET A 91 -12.34 7.21 7.99
CA MET A 91 -11.42 6.10 8.20
C MET A 91 -11.22 5.26 6.93
N TYR A 92 -10.05 5.38 6.31
CA TYR A 92 -9.64 4.50 5.21
C TYR A 92 -8.84 3.31 5.76
N SER A 93 -9.49 2.17 6.00
CA SER A 93 -8.90 1.00 6.65
C SER A 93 -7.61 0.46 6.00
N PRO A 94 -7.44 0.44 4.66
CA PRO A 94 -6.19 0.01 4.02
C PRO A 94 -4.96 0.81 4.44
N ASP A 95 -5.11 2.09 4.77
CA ASP A 95 -3.99 2.97 5.15
C ASP A 95 -3.37 2.56 6.48
N TYR A 96 -4.18 2.13 7.46
CA TYR A 96 -3.68 1.61 8.73
C TYR A 96 -2.86 0.33 8.56
N VAL A 97 -3.26 -0.53 7.62
CA VAL A 97 -2.51 -1.76 7.32
C VAL A 97 -1.15 -1.43 6.71
N CYS A 98 -1.09 -0.41 5.84
CA CYS A 98 0.15 0.08 5.25
C CYS A 98 1.03 0.83 6.27
N GLN A 99 0.43 1.60 7.18
CA GLN A 99 1.13 2.24 8.31
C GLN A 99 1.85 1.19 9.16
N ASP A 100 1.15 0.11 9.52
CA ASP A 100 1.71 -1.02 10.26
C ASP A 100 2.94 -1.65 9.57
N MET A 101 2.97 -1.64 8.24
CA MET A 101 4.10 -2.15 7.45
C MET A 101 5.29 -1.19 7.49
N ILE A 102 5.08 0.11 7.22
CA ILE A 102 6.19 1.08 7.21
C ILE A 102 6.79 1.23 8.62
N GLU A 103 5.99 1.18 9.67
CA GLU A 103 6.48 1.23 11.05
C GLU A 103 7.38 0.02 11.38
N ALA A 104 7.03 -1.18 10.88
CA ALA A 104 7.89 -2.35 11.02
C ALA A 104 9.25 -2.16 10.30
N ILE A 105 9.24 -1.54 9.12
CA ILE A 105 10.48 -1.21 8.38
C ILE A 105 11.30 -0.14 9.13
N ILE A 106 10.67 0.93 9.60
CA ILE A 106 11.32 1.98 10.40
C ILE A 106 11.97 1.39 11.65
N ASN A 107 11.27 0.49 12.35
CA ASN A 107 11.83 -0.23 13.49
C ASN A 107 13.02 -1.11 13.09
N GLY A 108 12.97 -1.74 11.92
CA GLY A 108 14.12 -2.45 11.33
C GLY A 108 15.31 -1.54 11.05
N ILE A 109 15.07 -0.32 10.54
CA ILE A 109 16.10 0.69 10.29
C ILE A 109 16.75 1.18 11.59
N LYS A 110 15.96 1.42 12.63
CA LYS A 110 16.46 1.94 13.92
C LYS A 110 17.29 0.91 14.70
N ASN A 111 16.91 -0.36 14.63
CA ASN A 111 17.42 -1.39 15.54
C ASN A 111 18.40 -2.38 14.89
N VAL A 112 18.58 -2.35 13.56
CA VAL A 112 19.42 -3.30 12.83
C VAL A 112 20.22 -2.58 11.73
N ASN A 113 21.30 -3.21 11.25
CA ASN A 113 22.08 -2.73 10.11
C ASN A 113 21.30 -2.90 8.80
N PHE A 114 20.33 -2.01 8.55
CA PHE A 114 19.51 -2.02 7.35
C PHE A 114 20.36 -1.74 6.10
N PRO A 115 20.32 -2.58 5.06
CA PRO A 115 21.18 -2.39 3.89
C PRO A 115 20.94 -1.05 3.18
N ALA A 116 22.01 -0.32 2.90
CA ALA A 116 21.93 1.01 2.28
C ALA A 116 21.22 0.99 0.90
N ALA A 117 21.44 -0.07 0.11
CA ALA A 117 20.77 -0.24 -1.19
C ALA A 117 19.25 -0.35 -1.03
N GLU A 118 18.77 -1.12 -0.04
CA GLU A 118 17.34 -1.27 0.23
C GLU A 118 16.73 0.01 0.80
N LEU A 119 17.49 0.74 1.63
CA LEU A 119 17.05 2.03 2.15
C LEU A 119 16.89 3.05 1.03
N GLN A 120 17.82 3.08 0.08
CA GLN A 120 17.72 3.96 -1.08
C GLN A 120 16.53 3.57 -1.96
N ARG A 121 16.34 2.27 -2.23
CA ARG A 121 15.19 1.78 -3.00
C ARG A 121 13.85 2.15 -2.35
N LEU A 122 13.75 2.05 -1.03
CA LEU A 122 12.58 2.48 -0.28
C LEU A 122 12.35 3.99 -0.45
N LYS A 123 13.39 4.82 -0.27
CA LYS A 123 13.31 6.28 -0.44
C LYS A 123 12.81 6.65 -1.84
N ASP A 124 13.41 6.06 -2.88
CA ASP A 124 13.06 6.34 -4.26
C ASP A 124 11.61 5.92 -4.56
N GLY A 125 11.18 4.78 -4.01
CA GLY A 125 9.81 4.30 -4.15
C GLY A 125 8.80 5.23 -3.48
N LEU A 126 9.05 5.63 -2.23
CA LEU A 126 8.17 6.55 -1.49
C LEU A 126 8.16 7.95 -2.13
N GLU A 127 9.29 8.43 -2.61
CA GLU A 127 9.37 9.72 -3.32
C GLU A 127 8.51 9.74 -4.57
N LYS A 128 8.50 8.66 -5.36
CA LYS A 128 7.62 8.55 -6.53
C LYS A 128 6.13 8.66 -6.16
N LEU A 129 5.73 8.10 -5.03
CA LEU A 129 4.33 8.13 -4.59
C LEU A 129 3.87 9.54 -4.21
N LYS A 130 4.78 10.44 -3.82
CA LYS A 130 4.44 11.84 -3.52
C LYS A 130 3.94 12.62 -4.73
N HIS A 131 4.26 12.18 -5.94
CA HIS A 131 3.86 12.82 -7.20
C HIS A 131 2.63 12.13 -7.82
N THR A 132 1.89 11.33 -7.04
CA THR A 132 0.64 10.70 -7.48
C THR A 132 -0.55 11.57 -7.08
N GLU A 133 -1.61 11.57 -7.91
CA GLU A 133 -2.86 12.27 -7.60
C GLU A 133 -3.42 11.88 -6.23
N ALA A 134 -3.33 10.60 -5.86
CA ALA A 134 -3.74 10.11 -4.55
C ALA A 134 -3.10 10.88 -3.40
N TYR A 135 -1.81 11.25 -3.53
CA TYR A 135 -1.12 11.98 -2.49
C TYR A 135 -1.30 13.50 -2.62
N GLU A 136 -1.16 14.05 -3.83
CA GLU A 136 -1.23 15.50 -4.05
C GLU A 136 -2.61 16.07 -3.70
N ASP A 137 -3.68 15.36 -4.09
CA ASP A 137 -5.05 15.86 -3.95
C ASP A 137 -5.74 15.33 -2.68
N TYR A 138 -5.33 14.16 -2.17
CA TYR A 138 -6.01 13.49 -1.05
C TYR A 138 -5.10 13.14 0.15
N GLY A 139 -3.78 13.29 0.04
CA GLY A 139 -2.85 12.94 1.11
C GLY A 139 -2.71 11.44 1.38
N VAL A 140 -3.11 10.58 0.44
CA VAL A 140 -3.07 9.11 0.57
C VAL A 140 -1.89 8.54 -0.23
N PRO A 141 -1.07 7.61 0.33
CA PRO A 141 -1.24 6.97 1.63
C PRO A 141 -0.53 7.74 2.74
N TYR A 142 -1.12 7.73 3.94
CA TYR A 142 -0.58 8.35 5.15
C TYR A 142 0.82 7.82 5.54
N VAL A 143 1.23 6.68 4.98
CA VAL A 143 2.60 6.15 5.07
C VAL A 143 3.67 7.20 4.71
N LEU A 144 3.39 8.10 3.76
CA LEU A 144 4.32 9.14 3.35
C LEU A 144 4.56 10.16 4.47
N ASP A 145 3.51 10.58 5.19
CA ASP A 145 3.64 11.47 6.35
C ASP A 145 4.42 10.81 7.50
N VAL A 146 4.15 9.52 7.76
CA VAL A 146 4.87 8.74 8.78
C VAL A 146 6.35 8.67 8.43
N TRP A 147 6.67 8.44 7.16
CA TRP A 147 8.04 8.41 6.67
C TRP A 147 8.73 9.77 6.80
N GLU A 148 8.08 10.86 6.40
CA GLU A 148 8.64 12.21 6.53
C GLU A 148 8.93 12.60 7.99
N LYS A 149 8.03 12.24 8.91
CA LYS A 149 8.25 12.44 10.35
C LYS A 149 9.45 11.66 10.87
N PHE A 150 9.70 10.47 10.34
CA PHE A 150 10.86 9.66 10.70
C PHE A 150 12.19 10.23 10.17
N GLN A 151 12.17 10.93 9.03
CA GLN A 151 13.37 11.52 8.44
C GLN A 151 13.84 12.80 9.12
N ARG A 152 13.00 13.43 9.94
CA ARG A 152 13.30 14.64 10.72
C ARG A 152 14.00 14.31 12.03
#